data_AF-A0A3E1J264-F1
#
_entry.id   AF-A0A3E1J264-F1
#
_cell.length_a   1.000
_cell.length_b   1.000
_cell.length_c   1.000
_cell.angle_alpha   90.00
_cell.angle_beta   90.00
_cell.angle_gamma   90.00
#
_symmetry.space_group_name_H-M   'P 1'
#
loop_
_entity.id
_entity.type
_entity.pdbx_description
1 polymer ?
#
loop_
_entity_poly.entity_id
_entity_poly.type
_entity_poly.pdbx_seq_one_letter_code
_entity_poly.pdbx_strand_id
1 'polypeptide(L)'
;MPFEVYVHVPFCLRRCGYCDFNTYTARDLGEGASREGYADVAIREMQLVKQWQEFHRICEPEAQSVFFGGGTPTVLKACDLVRMLQEIRNLWGLQPGAEITTEANPDTADEAYIAELAAGGFTRISFGMQSAVPHVLKTLDRTHTPENVTRGIKAANACGLRSSVDLIYGAPGESLDDWQKSVDMALNLGVNHISAYALTVEPRTKMGRQIASGTIQAPDDDDEAAKYEIADELFSAAGLQWYEISNWARPGFESQHNLGYWRNIDWAGIGPGAHSHYNAVSRLTKQGMDADASSAEVSNFYNLRAWDILHPKRWAQAIHAGNVPWQNYECINKEDALVEEVMLGLRIKEGLDIAQLCCKMRENHAQFDDADLRRVLQEAKEESLISLKCGRAVATRKGRLLNDLLIERIVDSCQNGLDLR
;
A
#
# COMPACT_ATOMS: atom_id res chain seq x y z
N MET A 1 -1.51 -8.04 -18.53
CA MET A 1 -1.96 -7.27 -17.36
C MET A 1 -0.71 -6.78 -16.66
N PRO A 2 -0.65 -5.57 -16.10
CA PRO A 2 0.53 -5.12 -15.35
C PRO A 2 0.87 -6.08 -14.19
N PHE A 3 2.12 -6.05 -13.72
CA PHE A 3 2.59 -6.88 -12.61
C PHE A 3 3.59 -6.11 -11.74
N GLU A 4 3.58 -6.35 -10.43
CA GLU A 4 4.40 -5.65 -9.45
C GLU A 4 5.07 -6.61 -8.45
N VAL A 5 6.14 -6.15 -7.80
CA VAL A 5 6.80 -6.92 -6.73
C VAL A 5 6.95 -6.07 -5.47
N TYR A 6 6.48 -6.59 -4.35
CA TYR A 6 6.61 -5.97 -3.04
C TYR A 6 7.58 -6.78 -2.18
N VAL A 7 8.54 -6.11 -1.53
CA VAL A 7 9.49 -6.73 -0.61
C VAL A 7 9.30 -6.12 0.78
N HIS A 8 8.81 -6.92 1.72
CA HIS A 8 8.54 -6.55 3.09
C HIS A 8 9.77 -6.76 3.98
N VAL A 9 10.52 -5.69 4.27
CA VAL A 9 11.65 -5.75 5.21
C VAL A 9 11.13 -5.55 6.64
N PRO A 10 11.15 -6.56 7.52
CA PRO A 10 10.42 -6.50 8.78
C PRO A 10 11.21 -5.80 9.91
N PHE A 11 12.39 -5.23 9.64
CA PHE A 11 13.28 -4.72 10.68
C PHE A 11 13.16 -3.22 10.89
N CYS A 12 13.10 -2.80 12.16
CA CYS A 12 13.18 -1.40 12.57
C CYS A 12 14.31 -1.21 13.59
N LEU A 13 14.84 0.01 13.71
CA LEU A 13 15.72 0.35 14.85
C LEU A 13 14.92 0.50 16.15
N ARG A 14 13.70 1.05 16.04
CA ARG A 14 12.76 1.28 17.13
C ARG A 14 11.34 1.06 16.61
N ARG A 15 10.44 0.61 17.48
CA ARG A 15 9.02 0.47 17.14
C ARG A 15 8.29 1.75 17.54
N CYS A 16 7.71 2.44 16.56
CA CYS A 16 6.89 3.63 16.82
C CYS A 16 5.61 3.23 17.58
N GLY A 17 5.14 4.10 18.48
CA GLY A 17 4.04 3.76 19.39
C GLY A 17 2.71 3.43 18.70
N TYR A 18 2.49 4.01 17.52
CA TYR A 18 1.30 3.84 16.67
C TYR A 18 1.41 2.71 15.64
N CYS A 19 2.62 2.18 15.42
CA CYS A 19 2.88 1.28 14.28
C CYS A 19 2.33 -0.14 14.54
N ASP A 20 1.37 -0.54 13.69
CA ASP A 20 0.81 -1.90 13.68
C ASP A 20 1.41 -2.80 12.57
N PHE A 21 2.38 -2.32 11.81
CA PHE A 21 3.06 -3.14 10.81
C PHE A 21 3.83 -4.30 11.47
N ASN A 22 4.00 -5.38 10.68
CA ASN A 22 4.75 -6.57 11.06
C ASN A 22 6.25 -6.27 11.21
N THR A 23 6.64 -5.70 12.35
CA THR A 23 7.98 -5.15 12.56
C THR A 23 8.67 -5.66 13.82
N TYR A 24 9.99 -5.77 13.73
CA TYR A 24 10.86 -6.34 14.75
C TYR A 24 12.06 -5.43 14.99
N THR A 25 12.37 -5.18 16.27
CA THR A 25 13.51 -4.34 16.67
C THR A 25 14.78 -5.13 16.95
N ALA A 26 14.66 -6.44 17.18
CA ALA A 26 15.80 -7.32 17.38
C ALA A 26 16.66 -7.36 16.10
N ARG A 27 17.99 -7.32 16.29
CA ARG A 27 18.95 -7.44 15.19
C ARG A 27 19.05 -8.88 14.66
N ASP A 28 18.83 -9.83 15.56
CA ASP A 28 18.89 -11.26 15.31
C ASP A 28 17.67 -11.92 15.97
N LEU A 29 16.89 -12.63 15.16
CA LEU A 29 15.73 -13.41 15.60
C LEU A 29 16.00 -14.93 15.48
N GLY A 30 17.25 -15.33 15.22
CA GLY A 30 17.71 -16.70 15.00
C GLY A 30 18.05 -17.01 13.54
N GLU A 31 18.41 -18.27 13.28
CA GLU A 31 18.86 -18.81 11.98
C GLU A 31 18.06 -18.28 10.77
N GLY A 32 18.73 -17.53 9.89
CA GLY A 32 18.13 -16.97 8.66
C GLY A 32 17.21 -15.76 8.88
N ALA A 33 16.96 -15.37 10.13
CA ALA A 33 16.06 -14.27 10.51
C ALA A 33 16.82 -13.09 11.15
N SER A 34 18.09 -12.90 10.74
CA SER A 34 18.89 -11.73 11.09
C SER A 34 18.91 -10.73 9.94
N ARG A 35 19.30 -9.49 10.23
CA ARG A 35 19.49 -8.46 9.19
C ARG A 35 20.52 -8.86 8.14
N GLU A 36 21.54 -9.60 8.54
CA GLU A 36 22.64 -10.02 7.64
C GLU A 36 22.24 -11.16 6.72
N GLY A 37 21.39 -12.10 7.18
CA GLY A 37 20.93 -13.23 6.38
C GLY A 37 19.63 -12.98 5.61
N TYR A 38 18.92 -11.89 5.89
CA TYR A 38 17.58 -11.63 5.34
C TYR A 38 17.55 -11.65 3.81
N ALA A 39 18.50 -10.98 3.15
CA ALA A 39 18.51 -10.87 1.69
C ALA A 39 18.67 -12.23 1.00
N ASP A 40 19.47 -13.13 1.57
CA ASP A 40 19.65 -14.47 1.04
C ASP A 40 18.35 -15.29 1.12
N VAL A 41 17.64 -15.18 2.25
CA VAL A 41 16.37 -15.89 2.45
C VAL A 41 15.26 -15.29 1.58
N ALA A 42 15.19 -13.97 1.45
CA ALA A 42 14.23 -13.30 0.56
C ALA A 42 14.46 -13.65 -0.92
N ILE A 43 15.72 -13.68 -1.37
CA ILE A 43 16.10 -14.16 -2.71
C ILE A 43 15.66 -15.61 -2.91
N ARG A 44 15.85 -16.47 -1.90
CA ARG A 44 15.40 -17.86 -1.98
C ARG A 44 13.88 -17.97 -2.06
N GLU A 45 13.14 -17.13 -1.33
CA GLU A 45 11.69 -17.04 -1.45
C GLU A 45 11.26 -16.65 -2.86
N MET A 46 11.88 -15.62 -3.45
CA MET A 46 11.57 -15.17 -4.81
C MET A 46 11.65 -16.32 -5.82
N GLN A 47 12.69 -17.16 -5.69
CA GLN A 47 12.87 -18.35 -6.52
C GLN A 47 11.74 -19.37 -6.33
N LEU A 48 11.32 -19.62 -5.08
CA LEU A 48 10.22 -20.54 -4.76
C LEU A 48 8.88 -20.01 -5.27
N VAL A 49 8.60 -18.73 -5.09
CA VAL A 49 7.40 -18.06 -5.61
C VAL A 49 7.37 -18.12 -7.13
N LYS A 50 8.49 -17.83 -7.80
CA LYS A 50 8.57 -17.95 -9.26
C LYS A 50 8.33 -19.38 -9.74
N GLN A 51 8.92 -20.38 -9.10
CA GLN A 51 8.69 -21.79 -9.41
C GLN A 51 7.23 -22.20 -9.21
N TRP A 52 6.60 -21.71 -8.13
CA TRP A 52 5.18 -21.93 -7.88
C TRP A 52 4.31 -21.31 -8.98
N GLN A 53 4.57 -20.06 -9.36
CA GLN A 53 3.88 -19.39 -10.46
C GLN A 53 4.00 -20.20 -11.76
N GLU A 54 5.20 -20.64 -12.13
CA GLU A 54 5.44 -21.45 -13.33
C GLU A 54 4.72 -22.79 -13.29
N PHE A 55 4.76 -23.49 -12.15
CA PHE A 55 4.07 -24.76 -11.95
C PHE A 55 2.55 -24.61 -12.16
N HIS A 56 1.98 -23.52 -11.63
CA HIS A 56 0.56 -23.20 -11.78
C HIS A 56 0.20 -22.43 -13.06
N ARG A 57 1.18 -22.21 -13.95
CA ARG A 57 1.02 -21.49 -15.23
C ARG A 57 0.50 -20.06 -15.06
N ILE A 58 0.89 -19.41 -13.96
CA ILE A 58 0.72 -17.99 -13.73
C ILE A 58 1.90 -17.30 -14.42
N CYS A 59 1.62 -16.65 -15.55
CA CYS A 59 2.63 -16.01 -16.38
C CYS A 59 2.44 -14.50 -16.35
N GLU A 60 3.09 -13.87 -15.38
CA GLU A 60 3.14 -12.43 -15.26
C GLU A 60 4.09 -11.82 -16.30
N PRO A 61 3.80 -10.61 -16.83
CA PRO A 61 4.80 -9.89 -17.61
C PRO A 61 5.90 -9.32 -16.72
N GLU A 62 6.85 -8.64 -17.36
CA GLU A 62 7.89 -7.89 -16.66
C GLU A 62 7.28 -6.91 -15.65
N ALA A 63 7.91 -6.80 -14.48
CA ALA A 63 7.40 -5.96 -13.41
C ALA A 63 7.46 -4.48 -13.80
N GLN A 64 6.35 -3.77 -13.64
CA GLN A 64 6.28 -2.32 -13.87
C GLN A 64 6.74 -1.52 -12.65
N SER A 65 6.70 -2.13 -11.47
CA SER A 65 7.17 -1.51 -10.23
C SER A 65 7.72 -2.55 -9.24
N VAL A 66 8.69 -2.11 -8.44
CA VAL A 66 9.22 -2.86 -7.30
C VAL A 66 9.24 -1.93 -6.10
N PHE A 67 8.71 -2.38 -4.96
CA PHE A 67 8.63 -1.57 -3.76
C PHE A 67 9.20 -2.30 -2.55
N PHE A 68 10.23 -1.73 -1.93
CA PHE A 68 10.78 -2.18 -0.67
C PHE A 68 10.17 -1.36 0.46
N GLY A 69 9.40 -2.00 1.33
CA GLY A 69 8.71 -1.33 2.44
C GLY A 69 8.64 -2.19 3.70
N GLY A 70 7.71 -1.86 4.59
CA GLY A 70 7.39 -2.64 5.78
C GLY A 70 7.89 -1.95 7.06
N GLY A 71 8.96 -2.45 7.65
CA GLY A 71 9.62 -1.81 8.78
C GLY A 71 10.47 -0.63 8.34
N THR A 72 11.75 -0.88 8.09
CA THR A 72 12.65 0.14 7.56
C THR A 72 13.67 -0.57 6.66
N PRO A 73 13.42 -0.68 5.34
CA PRO A 73 14.33 -1.30 4.38
C PRO A 73 15.78 -0.82 4.52
N THR A 74 15.96 0.48 4.71
CA THR A 74 17.26 1.14 4.85
C THR A 74 18.03 0.81 6.14
N VAL A 75 17.49 -0.04 7.02
CA VAL A 75 18.24 -0.65 8.12
C VAL A 75 19.16 -1.78 7.63
N LEU A 76 18.85 -2.38 6.48
CA LEU A 76 19.74 -3.31 5.79
C LEU A 76 20.82 -2.54 5.01
N LYS A 77 21.89 -3.23 4.60
CA LYS A 77 22.92 -2.63 3.76
C LYS A 77 22.34 -2.33 2.37
N ALA A 78 22.75 -1.21 1.75
CA ALA A 78 22.30 -0.85 0.41
C ALA A 78 22.58 -1.98 -0.60
N CYS A 79 23.76 -2.60 -0.54
CA CYS A 79 24.11 -3.74 -1.39
C CYS A 79 23.12 -4.91 -1.30
N ASP A 80 22.50 -5.15 -0.14
CA ASP A 80 21.52 -6.22 0.04
C ASP A 80 20.20 -5.90 -0.67
N LEU A 81 19.76 -4.64 -0.62
CA LEU A 81 18.60 -4.15 -1.39
C LEU A 81 18.86 -4.27 -2.90
N VAL A 82 20.07 -3.89 -3.33
CA VAL A 82 20.48 -3.99 -4.74
C VAL A 82 20.54 -5.44 -5.20
N ARG A 83 21.04 -6.37 -4.37
CA ARG A 83 21.05 -7.82 -4.67
C ARG A 83 19.65 -8.37 -4.83
N MET A 84 18.72 -8.02 -3.93
CA MET A 84 17.31 -8.43 -4.05
C MET A 84 16.68 -7.89 -5.33
N LEU A 85 16.92 -6.62 -5.68
CA LEU A 85 16.43 -6.04 -6.93
C LEU A 85 17.01 -6.75 -8.17
N GLN A 86 18.28 -7.12 -8.14
CA GLN A 86 18.91 -7.87 -9.24
C GLN A 86 18.25 -9.24 -9.42
N GLU A 87 17.92 -9.94 -8.34
CA GLU A 87 17.20 -11.22 -8.45
C GLU A 87 15.79 -11.02 -9.01
N ILE A 88 15.07 -9.99 -8.58
CA ILE A 88 13.76 -9.66 -9.15
C ILE A 88 13.87 -9.46 -10.67
N ARG A 89 14.88 -8.71 -11.13
CA ARG A 89 15.16 -8.51 -12.55
C ARG A 89 15.47 -9.82 -13.28
N ASN A 90 16.15 -10.77 -12.64
CA ASN A 90 16.47 -12.06 -13.25
C ASN A 90 15.23 -12.97 -13.38
N LEU A 91 14.34 -12.96 -12.39
CA LEU A 91 13.20 -13.89 -12.31
C LEU A 91 11.95 -13.39 -13.05
N TRP A 92 11.66 -12.10 -12.96
CA TRP A 92 10.46 -11.51 -13.57
C TRP A 92 10.77 -10.54 -14.70
N GLY A 93 11.99 -9.99 -14.77
CA GLY A 93 12.29 -8.86 -15.65
C GLY A 93 11.71 -7.54 -15.13
N LEU A 94 12.15 -6.43 -15.70
CA LEU A 94 11.66 -5.09 -15.37
C LEU A 94 11.30 -4.36 -16.66
N GLN A 95 10.11 -3.77 -16.70
CA GLN A 95 9.69 -2.99 -17.86
C GLN A 95 10.61 -1.77 -18.03
N PRO A 96 10.81 -1.28 -19.28
CA PRO A 96 11.48 0.00 -19.50
C PRO A 96 10.80 1.12 -18.71
N GLY A 97 11.55 1.78 -17.83
CA GLY A 97 11.02 2.85 -16.98
C GLY A 97 10.29 2.37 -15.71
N ALA A 98 10.43 1.08 -15.34
CA ALA A 98 9.84 0.55 -14.11
C ALA A 98 10.21 1.39 -12.88
N GLU A 99 9.24 1.61 -12.01
CA GLU A 99 9.44 2.37 -10.77
C GLU A 99 10.01 1.47 -9.68
N ILE A 100 11.22 1.77 -9.22
CA ILE A 100 11.90 1.03 -8.15
C ILE A 100 12.01 1.91 -6.91
N THR A 101 11.17 1.62 -5.91
CA THR A 101 11.02 2.42 -4.69
C THR A 101 11.59 1.72 -3.47
N THR A 102 12.24 2.47 -2.58
CA THR A 102 12.46 2.04 -1.19
C THR A 102 11.96 3.06 -0.18
N GLU A 103 11.34 2.58 0.90
CA GLU A 103 11.06 3.38 2.09
C GLU A 103 12.32 3.58 2.93
N ALA A 104 12.47 4.80 3.45
CA ALA A 104 13.61 5.20 4.24
C ALA A 104 13.20 5.91 5.52
N ASN A 105 13.88 5.54 6.61
CA ASN A 105 13.96 6.40 7.77
C ASN A 105 15.06 7.44 7.51
N PRO A 106 14.82 8.75 7.72
CA PRO A 106 15.85 9.78 7.55
C PRO A 106 17.14 9.54 8.36
N ASP A 107 17.08 8.74 9.42
CA ASP A 107 18.23 8.40 10.28
C ASP A 107 19.10 7.26 9.73
N THR A 108 18.66 6.55 8.67
CA THR A 108 19.32 5.32 8.19
C THR A 108 19.80 5.37 6.74
N ALA A 109 19.53 6.46 6.01
CA ALA A 109 19.95 6.64 4.63
C ALA A 109 20.79 7.91 4.47
N ASP A 110 22.11 7.77 4.54
CA ASP A 110 23.06 8.87 4.27
C ASP A 110 23.35 9.03 2.77
N GLU A 111 24.19 10.00 2.41
CA GLU A 111 24.51 10.30 1.02
C GLU A 111 25.15 9.11 0.28
N ALA A 112 26.04 8.37 0.95
CA ALA A 112 26.73 7.22 0.34
C ALA A 112 25.77 6.07 0.10
N TYR A 113 24.87 5.80 1.07
CA TYR A 113 23.83 4.80 0.96
C TYR A 113 22.90 5.09 -0.23
N ILE A 114 22.44 6.34 -0.36
CA ILE A 114 21.54 6.76 -1.44
C ILE A 114 22.23 6.66 -2.80
N ALA A 115 23.51 7.03 -2.89
CA ALA A 115 24.29 6.89 -4.12
C ALA A 115 24.44 5.42 -4.54
N GLU A 116 24.64 4.52 -3.59
CA GLU A 116 24.72 3.08 -3.86
C GLU A 116 23.39 2.51 -4.36
N LEU A 117 22.26 2.90 -3.76
CA LEU A 117 20.93 2.53 -4.25
C LEU A 117 20.69 3.01 -5.69
N ALA A 118 21.01 4.28 -5.98
CA ALA A 118 20.85 4.85 -7.32
C ALA A 118 21.69 4.08 -8.35
N ALA A 119 22.96 3.79 -8.03
CA ALA A 119 23.83 2.98 -8.88
C ALA A 119 23.30 1.54 -9.07
N GLY A 120 22.59 1.00 -8.08
CA GLY A 120 21.93 -0.31 -8.15
C GLY A 120 20.64 -0.35 -8.97
N GLY A 121 20.12 0.80 -9.40
CA GLY A 121 18.93 0.92 -10.25
C GLY A 121 17.64 1.27 -9.50
N PHE A 122 17.72 1.73 -8.26
CA PHE A 122 16.58 2.39 -7.62
C PHE A 122 16.26 3.70 -8.34
N THR A 123 14.97 4.05 -8.41
CA THR A 123 14.51 5.26 -9.09
C THR A 123 13.75 6.22 -8.16
N ARG A 124 13.31 5.73 -7.00
CA ARG A 124 12.52 6.51 -6.03
C ARG A 124 12.84 6.12 -4.58
N ILE A 125 12.79 7.10 -3.68
CA ILE A 125 12.91 6.92 -2.22
C ILE A 125 11.78 7.66 -1.49
N SER A 126 11.11 7.00 -0.54
CA SER A 126 10.09 7.64 0.31
C SER A 126 10.64 7.86 1.71
N PHE A 127 10.65 9.10 2.18
CA PHE A 127 11.14 9.43 3.52
C PHE A 127 9.97 9.57 4.50
N GLY A 128 9.98 8.77 5.55
CA GLY A 128 9.01 8.90 6.64
C GLY A 128 9.26 10.16 7.48
N MET A 129 8.66 11.29 7.11
CA MET A 129 8.79 12.59 7.79
C MET A 129 7.85 12.70 9.00
N GLN A 130 6.62 12.23 8.85
CA GLN A 130 5.50 12.24 9.80
C GLN A 130 5.04 13.64 10.22
N SER A 131 5.93 14.46 10.78
CA SER A 131 5.66 15.83 11.20
C SER A 131 6.95 16.67 11.18
N ALA A 132 6.82 17.99 11.03
CA ALA A 132 7.92 18.93 11.26
C ALA A 132 8.04 19.37 12.72
N VAL A 133 7.06 19.02 13.56
CA VAL A 133 6.89 19.59 14.90
C VAL A 133 7.44 18.64 15.98
N PRO A 134 8.45 19.04 16.78
CA PRO A 134 9.14 18.14 17.70
C PRO A 134 8.26 17.45 18.75
N HIS A 135 7.25 18.14 19.28
CA HIS A 135 6.37 17.53 20.29
C HIS A 135 5.43 16.48 19.66
N VAL A 136 4.97 16.69 18.42
CA VAL A 136 4.18 15.72 17.65
C VAL A 136 5.04 14.49 17.33
N LEU A 137 6.27 14.68 16.85
CA LEU A 137 7.22 13.59 16.63
C LEU A 137 7.48 12.76 17.90
N LYS A 138 7.59 13.43 19.05
CA LYS A 138 7.72 12.75 20.35
C LYS A 138 6.50 11.90 20.68
N THR A 139 5.28 12.39 20.45
CA THR A 139 4.04 11.61 20.61
C THR A 139 4.04 10.36 19.71
N LEU A 140 4.57 10.49 18.49
CA LEU A 140 4.69 9.40 17.52
C LEU A 140 5.90 8.46 17.78
N ASP A 141 6.65 8.66 18.88
CA ASP A 141 7.91 7.95 19.19
C ASP A 141 8.97 8.04 18.05
N ARG A 142 8.96 9.14 17.29
CA ARG A 142 9.93 9.43 16.20
C ARG A 142 11.14 10.20 16.73
N THR A 143 12.31 9.92 16.17
CA THR A 143 13.60 10.48 16.63
C THR A 143 14.33 11.33 15.61
N HIS A 144 13.93 11.28 14.35
CA HIS A 144 14.55 12.06 13.30
C HIS A 144 14.24 13.54 13.48
N THR A 145 15.09 14.40 12.92
CA THR A 145 14.83 15.84 12.88
C THR A 145 14.42 16.29 11.49
N PRO A 146 13.74 17.44 11.35
CA PRO A 146 13.47 18.11 10.07
C PRO A 146 14.69 18.21 9.14
N GLU A 147 15.88 18.45 9.70
CA GLU A 147 17.14 18.57 8.96
C GLU A 147 17.57 17.23 8.33
N ASN A 148 17.32 16.11 9.00
CA ASN A 148 17.66 14.77 8.48
C ASN A 148 16.87 14.47 7.19
N VAL A 149 15.58 14.83 7.16
CA VAL A 149 14.71 14.70 5.98
C VAL A 149 15.26 15.55 4.83
N THR A 150 15.60 16.81 5.12
CA THR A 150 16.13 17.75 4.12
C THR A 150 17.43 17.23 3.49
N ARG A 151 18.34 16.67 4.30
CA ARG A 151 19.60 16.09 3.82
C ARG A 151 19.35 14.89 2.91
N GLY A 152 18.46 13.97 3.31
CA GLY A 152 18.10 12.80 2.49
C GLY A 152 17.53 13.19 1.12
N ILE A 153 16.65 14.19 1.07
CA ILE A 153 16.07 14.69 -0.19
C ILE A 153 17.14 15.34 -1.08
N LYS A 154 18.04 16.14 -0.51
CA LYS A 154 19.16 16.73 -1.28
C LYS A 154 20.06 15.64 -1.87
N ALA A 155 20.35 14.59 -1.10
CA ALA A 155 21.12 13.45 -1.57
C ALA A 155 20.41 12.69 -2.70
N ALA A 156 19.11 12.41 -2.54
CA ALA A 156 18.29 11.76 -3.57
C ALA A 156 18.29 12.56 -4.88
N ASN A 157 18.07 13.87 -4.80
CA ASN A 157 18.11 14.78 -5.96
C ASN A 157 19.48 14.81 -6.62
N ALA A 158 20.58 14.81 -5.86
CA ALA A 158 21.94 14.79 -6.40
C ALA A 158 22.25 13.50 -7.18
N CYS A 159 21.57 12.40 -6.83
CA CYS A 159 21.66 11.12 -7.53
C CYS A 159 20.60 10.93 -8.63
N GLY A 160 19.72 11.92 -8.86
CA GLY A 160 18.66 11.84 -9.86
C GLY A 160 17.48 10.95 -9.45
N LEU A 161 17.35 10.58 -8.17
CA LEU A 161 16.22 9.82 -7.65
C LEU A 161 15.00 10.72 -7.45
N ARG A 162 13.81 10.20 -7.76
CA ARG A 162 12.56 10.80 -7.28
C ARG A 162 12.49 10.65 -5.76
N SER A 163 11.96 11.64 -5.05
CA SER A 163 11.73 11.56 -3.61
C SER A 163 10.32 11.95 -3.23
N SER A 164 9.80 11.32 -2.18
CA SER A 164 8.56 11.68 -1.49
C SER A 164 8.77 11.83 0.01
N VAL A 165 7.81 12.46 0.67
CA VAL A 165 7.70 12.43 2.13
C VAL A 165 6.33 11.91 2.55
N ASP A 166 6.33 11.15 3.63
CA ASP A 166 5.11 10.63 4.26
C ASP A 166 4.83 11.43 5.53
N LEU A 167 3.61 11.93 5.67
CA LEU A 167 3.10 12.69 6.82
C LEU A 167 1.99 11.91 7.53
N ILE A 168 1.82 12.15 8.82
CA ILE A 168 0.70 11.64 9.61
C ILE A 168 0.03 12.82 10.31
N TYR A 169 -1.28 12.98 10.13
CA TYR A 169 -2.10 13.97 10.82
C TYR A 169 -3.04 13.28 11.82
N GLY A 170 -3.58 14.05 12.77
CA GLY A 170 -4.49 13.52 13.81
C GLY A 170 -3.76 13.00 15.05
N ALA A 171 -2.48 13.33 15.20
CA ALA A 171 -1.71 12.87 16.36
C ALA A 171 -2.21 13.50 17.68
N PRO A 172 -2.27 12.74 18.80
CA PRO A 172 -2.73 13.29 20.07
C PRO A 172 -1.93 14.52 20.51
N GLY A 173 -2.64 15.63 20.70
CA GLY A 173 -2.07 16.93 21.08
C GLY A 173 -1.55 17.78 19.91
N GLU A 174 -1.69 17.33 18.66
CA GLU A 174 -1.36 18.12 17.47
C GLU A 174 -2.45 19.14 17.15
N SER A 175 -2.08 20.42 17.10
CA SER A 175 -2.99 21.50 16.69
C SER A 175 -3.04 21.67 15.16
N LEU A 176 -4.05 22.39 14.65
CA LEU A 176 -4.10 22.79 13.23
C LEU A 176 -2.87 23.62 12.80
N ASP A 177 -2.35 24.48 13.68
CA ASP A 177 -1.14 25.26 13.41
C ASP A 177 0.11 24.37 13.29
N ASP A 178 0.17 23.28 14.06
CA ASP A 178 1.28 22.32 13.98
C ASP A 178 1.20 21.46 12.72
N TRP A 179 -0.01 21.08 12.32
CA TRP A 179 -0.26 20.42 11.05
C TRP A 179 0.13 21.31 9.87
N GLN A 180 -0.32 22.56 9.86
CA GLN A 180 0.01 23.56 8.86
C GLN A 180 1.54 23.72 8.68
N LYS A 181 2.30 23.82 9.79
CA LYS A 181 3.78 23.87 9.73
C LYS A 181 4.38 22.63 9.06
N SER A 182 3.81 21.46 9.29
CA SER A 182 4.29 20.20 8.69
C SER A 182 4.01 20.14 7.19
N VAL A 183 2.82 20.58 6.77
CA VAL A 183 2.43 20.73 5.36
C VAL A 183 3.33 21.73 4.64
N ASP A 184 3.52 22.92 5.23
CA ASP A 184 4.38 23.96 4.66
C ASP A 184 5.82 23.49 4.51
N MET A 185 6.34 22.79 5.52
CA MET A 185 7.67 22.21 5.43
C MET A 185 7.76 21.19 4.30
N ALA A 186 6.79 20.26 4.19
CA ALA A 186 6.79 19.25 3.14
C ALA A 186 6.78 19.87 1.73
N LEU A 187 6.00 20.93 1.52
CA LEU A 187 5.99 21.70 0.28
C LEU A 187 7.34 22.39 -0.01
N ASN A 188 7.96 22.97 1.01
CA ASN A 188 9.24 23.67 0.89
C ASN A 188 10.43 22.72 0.62
N LEU A 189 10.29 21.42 0.87
CA LEU A 189 11.31 20.42 0.49
C LEU A 189 11.40 20.23 -1.04
N GLY A 190 10.40 20.69 -1.80
CA GLY A 190 10.40 20.61 -3.26
C GLY A 190 10.19 19.19 -3.80
N VAL A 191 9.60 18.29 -3.02
CA VAL A 191 9.22 16.95 -3.48
C VAL A 191 8.05 17.01 -4.46
N ASN A 192 7.99 16.05 -5.38
CA ASN A 192 6.92 15.98 -6.39
C ASN A 192 5.76 15.05 -5.98
N HIS A 193 5.88 14.42 -4.81
CA HIS A 193 4.91 13.47 -4.26
C HIS A 193 4.92 13.58 -2.73
N ILE A 194 3.74 13.67 -2.13
CA ILE A 194 3.53 13.72 -0.69
C ILE A 194 2.41 12.74 -0.34
N SER A 195 2.67 11.88 0.64
CA SER A 195 1.65 11.07 1.29
C SER A 195 1.24 11.74 2.60
N ALA A 196 -0.05 11.82 2.91
CA ALA A 196 -0.56 12.27 4.20
C ALA A 196 -1.65 11.30 4.68
N TYR A 197 -1.39 10.64 5.81
CA TYR A 197 -2.25 9.61 6.38
C TYR A 197 -2.94 10.13 7.64
N ALA A 198 -4.23 9.85 7.78
CA ALA A 198 -4.91 9.96 9.07
C ALA A 198 -4.29 8.96 10.06
N LEU A 199 -4.24 9.31 11.35
CA LEU A 199 -3.65 8.43 12.35
C LEU A 199 -4.66 7.36 12.75
N THR A 200 -4.53 6.18 12.14
CA THR A 200 -5.29 5.01 12.58
C THR A 200 -4.65 4.38 13.82
N VAL A 201 -5.42 4.21 14.89
CA VAL A 201 -4.95 3.62 16.14
C VAL A 201 -5.46 2.19 16.29
N GLU A 202 -4.53 1.24 16.25
CA GLU A 202 -4.84 -0.17 16.48
C GLU A 202 -4.76 -0.54 17.98
N PRO A 203 -5.74 -1.28 18.54
CA PRO A 203 -5.79 -1.60 19.98
C PRO A 203 -4.52 -2.31 20.52
N ARG A 204 -3.83 -3.05 19.66
CA ARG A 204 -2.63 -3.84 20.02
C ARG A 204 -1.34 -3.00 20.09
N THR A 205 -1.38 -1.75 19.65
CA THR A 205 -0.22 -0.86 19.66
C THR A 205 0.03 -0.27 21.05
N LYS A 206 1.20 0.36 21.26
CA LYS A 206 1.49 1.07 22.51
C LYS A 206 0.54 2.25 22.69
N MET A 207 0.31 2.99 21.61
CA MET A 207 -0.62 4.13 21.57
C MET A 207 -2.06 3.69 21.85
N GLY A 208 -2.53 2.61 21.23
CA GLY A 208 -3.86 2.05 21.49
C GLY A 208 -4.08 1.69 22.96
N ARG A 209 -3.07 1.10 23.63
CA ARG A 209 -3.13 0.85 25.08
C ARG A 209 -3.16 2.13 25.91
N GLN A 210 -2.43 3.17 25.50
CA GLN A 210 -2.42 4.46 26.21
C GLN A 210 -3.76 5.20 26.06
N ILE A 211 -4.39 5.12 24.89
CA ILE A 211 -5.74 5.68 24.64
C ILE A 211 -6.78 4.92 25.47
N ALA A 212 -6.76 3.59 25.42
CA ALA A 212 -7.68 2.75 26.20
C ALA A 212 -7.58 2.99 27.70
N SER A 213 -6.40 3.37 28.21
CA SER A 213 -6.19 3.70 29.62
C SER A 213 -6.45 5.18 29.96
N GLY A 214 -6.82 6.02 28.99
CA GLY A 214 -7.00 7.47 29.17
C GLY A 214 -5.71 8.27 29.38
N THR A 215 -4.54 7.69 29.09
CA THR A 215 -3.24 8.39 29.23
C THR A 215 -3.07 9.47 28.16
N ILE A 216 -3.57 9.22 26.95
CA ILE A 216 -3.59 10.15 25.82
C ILE A 216 -4.98 10.12 25.19
N GLN A 217 -5.37 11.20 24.51
CA GLN A 217 -6.66 11.29 23.83
C GLN A 217 -6.64 10.48 22.53
N ALA A 218 -7.80 9.93 22.15
CA ALA A 218 -7.99 9.36 20.82
C ALA A 218 -7.99 10.46 19.76
N PRO A 219 -7.62 10.16 18.50
CA PRO A 219 -7.92 11.02 17.37
C PRO A 219 -9.41 11.37 17.30
N ASP A 220 -9.71 12.53 16.74
CA ASP A 220 -11.06 13.05 16.57
C ASP A 220 -11.36 13.19 15.07
N ASP A 221 -12.46 12.60 14.61
CA ASP A 221 -12.78 12.50 13.18
C ASP A 221 -12.99 13.89 12.53
N ASP A 222 -13.54 14.85 13.27
CA ASP A 222 -13.75 16.22 12.78
C ASP A 222 -12.42 16.98 12.67
N ASP A 223 -11.50 16.81 13.63
CA ASP A 223 -10.13 17.34 13.54
C ASP A 223 -9.35 16.72 12.38
N GLU A 224 -9.44 15.40 12.18
CA GLU A 224 -8.80 14.71 11.05
C GLU A 224 -9.37 15.16 9.70
N ALA A 225 -10.69 15.36 9.61
CA ALA A 225 -11.32 15.91 8.42
C ALA A 225 -10.82 17.33 8.12
N ALA A 226 -10.75 18.20 9.13
CA ALA A 226 -10.22 19.57 8.97
C ALA A 226 -8.75 19.57 8.51
N LYS A 227 -7.92 18.67 9.05
CA LYS A 227 -6.51 18.51 8.65
C LYS A 227 -6.35 17.96 7.23
N TYR A 228 -7.17 16.98 6.84
CA TYR A 228 -7.24 16.49 5.45
C TYR A 228 -7.59 17.63 4.50
N GLU A 229 -8.57 18.46 4.87
CA GLU A 229 -8.98 19.61 4.09
C GLU A 229 -7.82 20.59 3.89
N ILE A 230 -7.16 21.03 4.97
CA ILE A 230 -5.99 21.91 4.89
C ILE A 230 -4.93 21.33 3.94
N ALA A 231 -4.64 20.03 4.04
CA ALA A 231 -3.66 19.36 3.20
C ALA A 231 -4.06 19.39 1.71
N ASP A 232 -5.28 18.97 1.39
CA ASP A 232 -5.78 18.94 0.00
C ASP A 232 -5.79 20.34 -0.64
N GLU A 233 -6.17 21.37 0.10
CA GLU A 233 -6.15 22.77 -0.36
C GLU A 233 -4.74 23.26 -0.69
N LEU A 234 -3.79 23.07 0.23
CA LEU A 234 -2.44 23.60 0.08
C LEU A 234 -1.61 22.81 -0.92
N PHE A 235 -1.75 21.48 -0.94
CA PHE A 235 -1.11 20.65 -1.95
C PHE A 235 -1.64 20.99 -3.35
N SER A 236 -2.95 21.17 -3.49
CA SER A 236 -3.57 21.61 -4.75
C SER A 236 -3.08 22.99 -5.19
N ALA A 237 -3.01 23.95 -4.27
CA ALA A 237 -2.48 25.28 -4.56
C ALA A 237 -1.01 25.26 -5.00
N ALA A 238 -0.21 24.31 -4.50
CA ALA A 238 1.18 24.09 -4.92
C ALA A 238 1.32 23.30 -6.24
N GLY A 239 0.20 22.89 -6.84
CA GLY A 239 0.15 22.16 -8.11
C GLY A 239 0.37 20.65 -8.00
N LEU A 240 0.26 20.09 -6.79
CA LEU A 240 0.09 18.65 -6.61
C LEU A 240 -1.38 18.29 -6.83
N GLN A 241 -1.66 17.06 -7.22
CA GLN A 241 -3.01 16.57 -7.48
C GLN A 241 -3.24 15.31 -6.66
N TRP A 242 -4.36 15.27 -5.94
CA TRP A 242 -4.85 14.04 -5.33
C TRP A 242 -5.03 12.97 -6.40
N TYR A 243 -4.43 11.79 -6.20
CA TYR A 243 -4.56 10.66 -7.13
C TYR A 243 -5.14 9.41 -6.48
N GLU A 244 -4.99 9.25 -5.16
CA GLU A 244 -5.63 8.23 -4.33
C GLU A 244 -5.72 8.70 -2.88
N ILE A 245 -6.47 7.97 -2.03
CA ILE A 245 -6.84 8.30 -0.63
C ILE A 245 -5.90 9.27 0.10
N SER A 246 -4.65 8.87 0.28
CA SER A 246 -3.66 9.52 1.14
C SER A 246 -2.54 10.19 0.35
N ASN A 247 -2.62 10.31 -0.98
CA ASN A 247 -1.48 10.72 -1.80
C ASN A 247 -1.80 11.82 -2.81
N TRP A 248 -0.87 12.78 -2.88
CA TRP A 248 -0.86 13.90 -3.81
C TRP A 248 0.47 13.92 -4.57
N ALA A 249 0.40 14.13 -5.88
CA ALA A 249 1.60 14.20 -6.72
C ALA A 249 1.46 15.22 -7.84
N ARG A 250 2.59 15.75 -8.33
CA ARG A 250 2.58 16.43 -9.63
C ARG A 250 2.21 15.40 -10.71
N PRO A 251 1.51 15.80 -11.78
CA PRO A 251 1.18 14.87 -12.86
C PRO A 251 2.42 14.16 -13.40
N GLY A 252 2.38 12.83 -13.47
CA GLY A 252 3.50 11.98 -13.87
C GLY A 252 4.45 11.59 -12.74
N PHE A 253 4.20 12.03 -11.50
CA PHE A 253 4.98 11.69 -10.31
C PHE A 253 4.18 10.84 -9.29
N GLU A 254 3.03 10.30 -9.68
CA GLU A 254 2.27 9.34 -8.89
C GLU A 254 3.14 8.10 -8.60
N SER A 255 2.94 7.49 -7.42
CA SER A 255 3.53 6.16 -7.11
C SER A 255 2.79 5.11 -7.94
N GLN A 256 3.51 4.46 -8.86
CA GLN A 256 2.93 3.43 -9.70
C GLN A 256 2.53 2.22 -8.85
N HIS A 257 3.37 1.85 -7.88
CA HIS A 257 3.10 0.72 -6.99
C HIS A 257 1.86 0.94 -6.13
N ASN A 258 1.68 2.14 -5.55
CA ASN A 258 0.48 2.42 -4.75
C ASN A 258 -0.78 2.36 -5.62
N LEU A 259 -0.72 2.92 -6.84
CA LEU A 259 -1.82 2.84 -7.80
C LEU A 259 -2.10 1.40 -8.24
N GLY A 260 -1.10 0.52 -8.23
CA GLY A 260 -1.27 -0.87 -8.60
C GLY A 260 -2.22 -1.61 -7.67
N TYR A 261 -2.09 -1.41 -6.36
CA TYR A 261 -3.05 -1.94 -5.39
C TYR A 261 -4.48 -1.46 -5.66
N TRP A 262 -4.67 -0.17 -5.95
CA TRP A 262 -6.00 0.39 -6.24
C TRP A 262 -6.56 0.01 -7.61
N ARG A 263 -5.70 -0.35 -8.56
CA ARG A 263 -6.11 -0.87 -9.86
C ARG A 263 -6.29 -2.39 -9.85
N ASN A 264 -6.19 -3.00 -8.66
CA ASN A 264 -6.27 -4.43 -8.45
C ASN A 264 -5.30 -5.21 -9.34
N ILE A 265 -4.06 -4.71 -9.48
CA ILE A 265 -3.01 -5.33 -10.30
C ILE A 265 -2.50 -6.61 -9.62
N ASP A 266 -1.85 -7.51 -10.37
CA ASP A 266 -1.18 -8.69 -9.80
C ASP A 266 0.16 -8.30 -9.17
N TRP A 267 0.46 -8.85 -8.01
CA TRP A 267 1.77 -8.65 -7.38
C TRP A 267 2.24 -9.86 -6.57
N ALA A 268 3.56 -10.06 -6.59
CA ALA A 268 4.23 -10.98 -5.68
C ALA A 268 4.71 -10.23 -4.44
N GLY A 269 4.27 -10.66 -3.26
CA GLY A 269 4.79 -10.20 -1.98
C GLY A 269 5.88 -11.14 -1.49
N ILE A 270 7.00 -10.57 -1.06
CA ILE A 270 8.17 -11.28 -0.57
C ILE A 270 8.50 -10.81 0.84
N GLY A 271 8.71 -11.74 1.77
CA GLY A 271 9.15 -11.46 3.14
C GLY A 271 8.06 -11.63 4.20
N PRO A 272 8.44 -11.66 5.49
CA PRO A 272 7.52 -12.05 6.56
C PRO A 272 6.27 -11.17 6.63
N GLY A 273 5.09 -11.79 6.47
CA GLY A 273 3.81 -11.09 6.46
C GLY A 273 3.50 -10.31 5.18
N ALA A 274 4.32 -10.42 4.13
CA ALA A 274 4.00 -9.87 2.82
C ALA A 274 2.76 -10.54 2.23
N HIS A 275 1.94 -9.75 1.53
CA HIS A 275 0.79 -10.27 0.81
C HIS A 275 1.10 -10.38 -0.67
N SER A 276 0.58 -11.41 -1.34
CA SER A 276 0.55 -11.57 -2.80
C SER A 276 -0.89 -11.55 -3.31
N HIS A 277 -1.08 -11.12 -4.54
CA HIS A 277 -2.37 -11.12 -5.22
C HIS A 277 -2.22 -11.52 -6.69
N TYR A 278 -3.10 -12.41 -7.14
CA TYR A 278 -3.12 -12.91 -8.51
C TYR A 278 -4.57 -13.01 -9.02
N ASN A 279 -4.88 -12.27 -10.07
CA ASN A 279 -6.14 -12.29 -10.76
C ASN A 279 -6.24 -13.49 -11.71
N ALA A 280 -7.47 -13.82 -12.08
CA ALA A 280 -7.79 -14.77 -13.16
C ALA A 280 -7.12 -16.14 -13.03
N VAL A 281 -6.89 -16.58 -11.78
CA VAL A 281 -6.33 -17.89 -11.41
C VAL A 281 -7.34 -19.04 -11.57
N SER A 282 -8.15 -18.97 -12.63
CA SER A 282 -9.29 -19.85 -12.92
C SER A 282 -8.98 -21.36 -12.99
N ARG A 283 -7.70 -21.73 -13.09
CA ARG A 283 -7.22 -23.13 -13.10
C ARG A 283 -6.77 -23.62 -11.73
N LEU A 284 -6.63 -22.73 -10.75
CA LEU A 284 -6.39 -23.10 -9.37
C LEU A 284 -7.69 -23.59 -8.75
N THR A 285 -7.56 -24.69 -8.01
CA THR A 285 -8.61 -25.25 -7.17
C THR A 285 -8.07 -25.33 -5.74
N LYS A 286 -8.96 -25.41 -4.75
CA LYS A 286 -8.53 -25.49 -3.34
C LYS A 286 -7.69 -26.74 -3.12
N GLN A 287 -8.05 -27.85 -3.76
CA GLN A 287 -7.27 -29.11 -3.76
C GLN A 287 -5.88 -28.96 -4.37
N GLY A 288 -5.73 -28.08 -5.37
CA GLY A 288 -4.43 -27.79 -5.99
C GLY A 288 -3.52 -26.92 -5.10
N MET A 289 -4.08 -26.25 -4.10
CA MET A 289 -3.35 -25.41 -3.14
C MET A 289 -3.19 -26.06 -1.76
N ASP A 290 -4.14 -26.90 -1.36
CA ASP A 290 -4.20 -27.57 -0.06
C ASP A 290 -4.58 -29.04 -0.27
N ALA A 291 -3.63 -29.92 0.05
CA ALA A 291 -3.80 -31.37 -0.08
C ALA A 291 -4.85 -31.94 0.89
N ASP A 292 -5.17 -31.23 1.96
CA ASP A 292 -6.16 -31.62 2.98
C ASP A 292 -7.57 -31.03 2.69
N ALA A 293 -7.73 -30.25 1.62
CA ALA A 293 -9.00 -29.65 1.25
C ALA A 293 -10.06 -30.70 0.85
N SER A 294 -11.26 -30.62 1.44
CA SER A 294 -12.34 -31.57 1.19
C SER A 294 -12.81 -31.57 -0.27
N SER A 295 -13.22 -32.73 -0.79
CA SER A 295 -13.62 -32.91 -2.19
C SER A 295 -14.92 -32.19 -2.61
N ALA A 296 -15.60 -31.51 -1.68
CA ALA A 296 -16.90 -30.90 -1.90
C ALA A 296 -16.84 -29.44 -2.38
N GLU A 297 -15.68 -28.77 -2.32
CA GLU A 297 -15.52 -27.37 -2.71
C GLU A 297 -14.72 -27.23 -4.01
N VAL A 298 -15.38 -27.47 -5.16
CA VAL A 298 -14.82 -27.13 -6.47
C VAL A 298 -15.19 -25.67 -6.78
N SER A 299 -14.66 -24.72 -6.02
CA SER A 299 -14.73 -23.31 -6.38
C SER A 299 -13.50 -22.95 -7.21
N ASN A 300 -13.71 -22.63 -8.49
CA ASN A 300 -12.67 -22.02 -9.31
C ASN A 300 -12.31 -20.66 -8.69
N PHE A 301 -11.02 -20.37 -8.54
CA PHE A 301 -10.58 -19.10 -7.98
C PHE A 301 -10.82 -18.01 -9.03
N TYR A 302 -11.50 -16.93 -8.66
CA TYR A 302 -11.54 -15.74 -9.49
C TYR A 302 -10.23 -14.97 -9.29
N ASN A 303 -9.94 -14.58 -8.04
CA ASN A 303 -8.66 -14.05 -7.62
C ASN A 303 -8.11 -14.85 -6.42
N LEU A 304 -6.79 -14.82 -6.24
CA LEU A 304 -6.08 -15.39 -5.11
C LEU A 304 -5.41 -14.26 -4.33
N ARG A 305 -5.63 -14.20 -3.01
CA ARG A 305 -4.76 -13.48 -2.08
C ARG A 305 -4.04 -14.49 -1.21
N ALA A 306 -2.75 -14.30 -0.97
CA ALA A 306 -1.99 -15.11 -0.03
C ALA A 306 -1.10 -14.21 0.83
N TRP A 307 -0.74 -14.67 2.02
CA TRP A 307 0.17 -13.93 2.88
C TRP A 307 1.17 -14.82 3.59
N ASP A 308 2.38 -14.30 3.70
CA ASP A 308 3.52 -14.97 4.29
C ASP A 308 3.37 -15.15 5.80
N ILE A 309 4.09 -16.14 6.32
CA ILE A 309 4.28 -16.34 7.75
C ILE A 309 4.81 -15.06 8.40
N LEU A 310 4.07 -14.54 9.38
CA LEU A 310 4.39 -13.28 10.04
C LEU A 310 5.77 -13.30 10.72
N HIS A 311 6.10 -14.38 11.42
CA HIS A 311 7.30 -14.43 12.26
C HIS A 311 8.56 -14.78 11.43
N PRO A 312 9.59 -13.90 11.35
CA PRO A 312 10.75 -14.06 10.47
C PRO A 312 11.46 -15.41 10.60
N LYS A 313 11.64 -15.91 11.83
CA LYS A 313 12.25 -17.24 12.04
C LYS A 313 11.45 -18.38 11.41
N ARG A 314 10.12 -18.37 11.53
CA ARG A 314 9.26 -19.43 10.99
C ARG A 314 9.15 -19.33 9.46
N TRP A 315 9.11 -18.10 8.95
CA TRP A 315 9.21 -17.81 7.53
C TRP A 315 10.50 -18.37 6.92
N ALA A 316 11.66 -18.07 7.51
CA ALA A 316 12.95 -18.60 7.05
C ALA A 316 13.01 -20.14 7.11
N GLN A 317 12.46 -20.75 8.17
CA GLN A 317 12.39 -22.21 8.29
C GLN A 317 11.56 -22.86 7.18
N ALA A 318 10.42 -22.25 6.79
CA ALA A 318 9.60 -22.76 5.70
C ALA A 318 10.34 -22.70 4.36
N ILE A 319 11.05 -21.60 4.09
CA ILE A 319 11.85 -21.41 2.88
C ILE A 319 13.01 -22.41 2.81
N HIS A 320 13.72 -22.63 3.92
CA HIS A 320 14.79 -23.63 3.99
C HIS A 320 14.29 -25.06 3.77
N ALA A 321 13.03 -25.34 4.13
CA ALA A 321 12.37 -26.60 3.82
C ALA A 321 11.89 -26.71 2.35
N GLY A 322 12.06 -25.65 1.54
CA GLY A 322 11.68 -25.62 0.13
C GLY A 322 10.21 -25.26 -0.12
N ASN A 323 9.51 -24.72 0.88
CA ASN A 323 8.10 -24.35 0.75
C ASN A 323 7.95 -22.86 0.41
N VAL A 324 6.95 -22.53 -0.41
CA VAL A 324 6.43 -21.16 -0.46
C VAL A 324 5.89 -20.82 0.94
N PRO A 325 6.37 -19.75 1.61
CA PRO A 325 6.17 -19.55 3.04
C PRO A 325 4.81 -18.90 3.39
N TRP A 326 3.76 -19.21 2.64
CA TRP A 326 2.42 -18.71 2.91
C TRP A 326 1.89 -19.29 4.21
N GLN A 327 1.45 -18.41 5.11
CA GLN A 327 0.73 -18.79 6.31
C GLN A 327 -0.68 -19.25 5.97
N ASN A 328 -1.32 -18.54 5.03
CA ASN A 328 -2.66 -18.87 4.54
C ASN A 328 -2.93 -18.12 3.22
N TYR A 329 -4.09 -18.41 2.63
CA TYR A 329 -4.58 -17.78 1.43
C TYR A 329 -6.10 -17.64 1.47
N GLU A 330 -6.63 -16.84 0.55
CA GLU A 330 -8.05 -16.59 0.35
C GLU A 330 -8.40 -16.66 -1.14
N CYS A 331 -9.50 -17.33 -1.46
CA CYS A 331 -10.11 -17.29 -2.79
C CYS A 331 -11.18 -16.21 -2.80
N ILE A 332 -11.00 -15.18 -3.62
CA ILE A 332 -12.04 -14.16 -3.82
C ILE A 332 -12.98 -14.70 -4.90
N ASN A 333 -14.29 -14.67 -4.62
CA ASN A 333 -15.29 -15.09 -5.59
C ASN A 333 -15.66 -13.93 -6.53
N LYS A 334 -16.50 -14.18 -7.53
CA LYS A 334 -16.89 -13.18 -8.54
C LYS A 334 -17.68 -12.00 -7.96
N GLU A 335 -18.48 -12.23 -6.94
CA GLU A 335 -19.31 -11.21 -6.28
C GLU A 335 -18.43 -10.33 -5.40
N ASP A 336 -17.55 -10.92 -4.59
CA ASP A 336 -16.58 -10.19 -3.76
C ASP A 336 -15.64 -9.34 -4.63
N ALA A 337 -15.19 -9.85 -5.78
CA ALA A 337 -14.35 -9.10 -6.70
C ALA A 337 -15.05 -7.86 -7.29
N LEU A 338 -16.39 -7.89 -7.43
CA LEU A 338 -17.17 -6.71 -7.86
C LEU A 338 -17.28 -5.68 -6.73
N VAL A 339 -17.44 -6.14 -5.48
CA VAL A 339 -17.38 -5.26 -4.31
C VAL A 339 -16.00 -4.59 -4.22
N GLU A 340 -14.92 -5.34 -4.42
CA GLU A 340 -13.56 -4.80 -4.48
C GLU A 340 -13.40 -3.77 -5.61
N GLU A 341 -13.94 -4.00 -6.79
CA GLU A 341 -13.88 -3.03 -7.89
C GLU A 341 -14.54 -1.69 -7.55
N VAL A 342 -15.69 -1.71 -6.87
CA VAL A 342 -16.35 -0.49 -6.35
C VAL A 342 -15.47 0.19 -5.29
N MET A 343 -15.03 -0.61 -4.31
CA MET A 343 -14.26 -0.18 -3.14
C MET A 343 -12.92 0.45 -3.56
N LEU A 344 -12.22 -0.11 -4.54
CA LEU A 344 -10.95 0.40 -5.04
C LEU A 344 -11.14 1.57 -6.03
N GLY A 345 -12.12 1.47 -6.95
CA GLY A 345 -12.36 2.48 -7.98
C GLY A 345 -12.79 3.84 -7.42
N LEU A 346 -13.54 3.87 -6.30
CA LEU A 346 -13.97 5.11 -5.63
C LEU A 346 -12.87 5.77 -4.79
N ARG A 347 -11.74 5.09 -4.61
CA ARG A 347 -10.60 5.57 -3.82
C ARG A 347 -9.48 6.21 -4.64
N ILE A 348 -9.66 6.26 -5.96
CA ILE A 348 -8.70 6.86 -6.90
C ILE A 348 -9.33 7.95 -7.76
N LYS A 349 -8.49 8.85 -8.26
CA LYS A 349 -8.89 9.96 -9.13
C LYS A 349 -9.48 9.52 -10.47
N GLU A 350 -9.10 8.35 -10.95
CA GLU A 350 -9.69 7.76 -12.16
C GLU A 350 -11.19 7.50 -11.98
N GLY A 351 -11.62 7.18 -10.76
CA GLY A 351 -12.99 6.85 -10.44
C GLY A 351 -13.46 5.48 -10.93
N LEU A 352 -14.64 5.11 -10.48
CA LEU A 352 -15.33 3.86 -10.83
C LEU A 352 -15.94 3.96 -12.23
N ASP A 353 -15.61 3.01 -13.11
CA ASP A 353 -16.18 2.91 -14.45
C ASP A 353 -17.55 2.22 -14.40
N ILE A 354 -18.61 3.01 -14.51
CA ILE A 354 -19.98 2.53 -14.30
C ILE A 354 -20.40 1.54 -15.40
N ALA A 355 -19.99 1.78 -16.65
CA ALA A 355 -20.36 0.91 -17.76
C ALA A 355 -19.66 -0.44 -17.64
N GLN A 356 -18.37 -0.44 -17.25
CA GLN A 356 -17.62 -1.66 -17.01
C GLN A 356 -18.20 -2.47 -15.83
N LEU A 357 -18.54 -1.81 -14.72
CA LEU A 357 -19.19 -2.45 -13.58
C LEU A 357 -20.50 -3.13 -14.00
N CYS A 358 -21.40 -2.39 -14.66
CA CYS A 358 -22.68 -2.95 -15.12
C CYS A 358 -22.49 -4.12 -16.12
N CYS A 359 -21.45 -4.09 -16.96
CA CYS A 359 -21.15 -5.19 -17.86
C CYS A 359 -20.77 -6.45 -17.08
N LYS A 360 -19.82 -6.35 -16.14
CA LYS A 360 -19.37 -7.47 -15.31
C LYS A 360 -20.49 -8.03 -14.42
N MET A 361 -21.33 -7.15 -13.87
CA MET A 361 -22.54 -7.55 -13.14
C MET A 361 -23.47 -8.40 -14.01
N ARG A 362 -23.72 -7.98 -15.26
CA ARG A 362 -24.58 -8.75 -16.20
C ARG A 362 -23.94 -10.04 -16.71
N GLU A 363 -22.61 -10.09 -16.81
CA GLU A 363 -21.88 -11.32 -17.13
C GLU A 363 -22.03 -12.38 -16.03
N ASN A 364 -22.09 -11.95 -14.76
CA ASN A 364 -22.31 -12.84 -13.62
C ASN A 364 -23.81 -13.12 -13.39
N HIS A 365 -24.68 -12.13 -13.64
CA HIS A 365 -26.11 -12.20 -13.43
C HIS A 365 -26.86 -11.51 -14.58
N ALA A 366 -27.26 -12.29 -15.59
CA ALA A 366 -27.86 -11.76 -16.83
C ALA A 366 -29.13 -10.90 -16.62
N GLN A 367 -29.80 -11.03 -15.47
CA GLN A 367 -31.01 -10.28 -15.10
C GLN A 367 -30.72 -8.98 -14.33
N PHE A 368 -29.45 -8.64 -14.08
CA PHE A 368 -29.08 -7.45 -13.31
C PHE A 368 -29.68 -6.17 -13.90
N ASP A 369 -30.50 -5.49 -13.09
CA ASP A 369 -31.08 -4.19 -13.38
C ASP A 369 -30.28 -3.07 -12.70
N ASP A 370 -29.79 -2.12 -13.50
CA ASP A 370 -28.98 -0.99 -13.03
C ASP A 370 -29.82 0.23 -12.63
N ALA A 371 -31.16 0.12 -12.56
CA ALA A 371 -32.05 1.20 -12.18
C ALA A 371 -31.73 1.78 -10.78
N ASP A 372 -31.51 0.92 -9.78
CA ASP A 372 -31.21 1.38 -8.41
C ASP A 372 -29.82 2.03 -8.32
N LEU A 373 -28.82 1.43 -8.98
CA LEU A 373 -27.48 2.02 -9.10
C LEU A 373 -27.53 3.41 -9.75
N ARG A 374 -28.30 3.58 -10.83
CA ARG A 374 -28.46 4.90 -11.49
C ARG A 374 -29.11 5.92 -10.57
N ARG A 375 -30.11 5.52 -9.77
CA ARG A 375 -30.75 6.37 -8.77
C ARG A 375 -29.74 6.82 -7.71
N VAL A 376 -29.01 5.87 -7.11
CA VAL A 376 -27.99 6.16 -6.09
C VAL A 376 -26.86 7.05 -6.62
N LEU A 377 -26.40 6.84 -7.85
CA LEU A 377 -25.40 7.70 -8.48
C LEU A 377 -25.92 9.13 -8.69
N GLN A 378 -27.20 9.29 -9.02
CA GLN A 378 -27.81 10.61 -9.18
C GLN A 378 -27.96 11.33 -7.83
N GLU A 379 -28.40 10.61 -6.78
CA GLU A 379 -28.48 11.14 -5.41
C GLU A 379 -27.11 11.56 -4.88
N ALA A 380 -26.09 10.69 -5.02
CA ALA A 380 -24.72 11.00 -4.61
C ALA A 380 -24.13 12.22 -5.35
N LYS A 381 -24.53 12.44 -6.62
CA LYS A 381 -24.16 13.63 -7.38
C LYS A 381 -24.86 14.89 -6.85
N GLU A 382 -26.15 14.81 -6.54
CA GLU A 382 -26.92 15.92 -5.96
C GLU A 382 -26.39 16.33 -4.58
N GLU A 383 -25.97 15.35 -3.77
CA GLU A 383 -25.30 15.55 -2.48
C GLU A 383 -23.85 16.04 -2.59
N SER A 384 -23.35 16.19 -3.82
CA SER A 384 -21.97 16.55 -4.16
C SER A 384 -20.93 15.58 -3.62
N LEU A 385 -21.26 14.30 -3.44
CA LEU A 385 -20.32 13.24 -3.05
C LEU A 385 -19.50 12.75 -4.26
N ILE A 386 -20.10 12.71 -5.45
CA ILE A 386 -19.40 12.32 -6.68
C ILE A 386 -19.54 13.37 -7.78
N SER A 387 -18.59 13.32 -8.71
CA SER A 387 -18.68 13.95 -10.03
C SER A 387 -18.68 12.86 -11.11
N LEU A 388 -19.59 12.97 -12.08
CA LEU A 388 -19.62 12.07 -13.23
C LEU A 388 -18.79 12.67 -14.37
N LYS A 389 -17.66 12.04 -14.71
CA LYS A 389 -16.75 12.47 -15.77
C LYS A 389 -16.53 11.34 -16.75
N CYS A 390 -16.92 11.54 -18.02
CA CYS A 390 -16.72 10.55 -19.09
C CYS A 390 -17.24 9.13 -18.75
N GLY A 391 -18.38 9.03 -18.06
CA GLY A 391 -18.96 7.74 -17.64
C GLY A 391 -18.38 7.17 -16.33
N ARG A 392 -17.47 7.88 -15.67
CA ARG A 392 -16.86 7.47 -14.40
C ARG A 392 -17.39 8.27 -13.22
N ALA A 393 -17.64 7.59 -12.10
CA ALA A 393 -17.95 8.21 -10.82
C ALA A 393 -16.65 8.49 -10.06
N VAL A 394 -16.31 9.77 -9.90
CA VAL A 394 -15.12 10.22 -9.18
C VAL A 394 -15.55 10.92 -7.90
N ALA A 395 -15.05 10.46 -6.76
CA ALA A 395 -15.31 11.10 -5.46
C ALA A 395 -14.85 12.56 -5.46
N THR A 396 -15.75 13.46 -5.08
CA THR A 396 -15.39 14.86 -4.78
C THR A 396 -14.62 14.90 -3.45
N ARG A 397 -14.09 16.05 -3.06
CA ARG A 397 -13.48 16.23 -1.74
C ARG A 397 -14.40 15.76 -0.59
N LYS A 398 -15.68 16.14 -0.63
CA LYS A 398 -16.70 15.69 0.33
C LYS A 398 -16.92 14.16 0.26
N GLY A 399 -16.95 13.59 -0.95
CA GLY A 399 -17.08 12.14 -1.12
C GLY A 399 -15.85 11.33 -0.71
N ARG A 400 -14.65 11.95 -0.65
CA ARG A 400 -13.45 11.31 -0.10
C ARG A 400 -13.51 11.23 1.42
N LEU A 401 -14.01 12.28 2.08
CA LEU A 401 -14.24 12.27 3.53
C LEU A 401 -15.33 11.26 3.94
N LEU A 402 -16.34 11.05 3.09
CA LEU A 402 -17.45 10.12 3.32
C LEU A 402 -17.36 8.88 2.42
N ASN A 403 -16.15 8.41 2.13
CA ASN A 403 -15.94 7.40 1.09
C ASN A 403 -16.55 6.05 1.43
N ASP A 404 -16.48 5.62 2.69
CA ASP A 404 -17.05 4.33 3.12
C ASP A 404 -18.57 4.31 2.98
N LEU A 405 -19.25 5.41 3.37
CA LEU A 405 -20.69 5.58 3.14
C LEU A 405 -21.04 5.54 1.64
N LEU A 406 -20.21 6.18 0.80
CA LEU A 406 -20.41 6.19 -0.65
C LEU A 406 -20.26 4.78 -1.24
N ILE A 407 -19.25 4.02 -0.80
CA ILE A 407 -19.01 2.63 -1.20
C ILE A 407 -20.17 1.76 -0.79
N GLU A 408 -20.59 1.82 0.48
CA GLU A 408 -21.72 1.05 1.01
C GLU A 408 -22.99 1.27 0.17
N ARG A 409 -23.37 2.53 -0.07
CA ARG A 409 -24.55 2.86 -0.90
C ARG A 409 -24.47 2.27 -2.31
N ILE A 410 -23.30 2.33 -2.94
CA ILE A 410 -23.12 1.82 -4.31
C ILE A 410 -23.15 0.29 -4.33
N VAL A 411 -22.48 -0.37 -3.38
CA VAL A 411 -22.49 -1.83 -3.22
C VAL A 411 -23.91 -2.33 -2.96
N ASP A 412 -24.64 -1.72 -2.04
CA ASP A 412 -26.02 -2.08 -1.71
C ASP A 412 -26.93 -1.93 -2.94
N SER A 413 -26.77 -0.84 -3.72
CA SER A 413 -27.55 -0.64 -4.95
C SER A 413 -27.27 -1.70 -6.03
N CYS A 414 -26.03 -2.21 -6.07
CA CYS A 414 -25.65 -3.31 -6.94
C CYS A 414 -26.30 -4.62 -6.48
N GLN A 415 -26.34 -4.88 -5.17
CA GLN A 415 -26.99 -6.06 -4.60
C GLN A 415 -28.51 -6.02 -4.80
N ASN A 416 -29.16 -4.86 -4.62
CA ASN A 416 -30.60 -4.69 -4.88
C ASN A 416 -30.97 -5.03 -6.33
N GLY A 417 -30.11 -4.69 -7.29
CA GLY A 417 -30.28 -5.02 -8.71
C GLY A 417 -30.20 -6.52 -9.02
N LEU A 418 -29.71 -7.35 -8.09
CA LEU A 418 -29.71 -8.82 -8.17
C LEU A 418 -30.99 -9.43 -7.59
N ASP A 419 -31.63 -8.74 -6.64
CA ASP A 419 -32.75 -9.23 -5.83
C ASP A 419 -34.15 -8.77 -6.30
N LEU A 420 -34.24 -8.08 -7.44
CA LEU A 420 -35.52 -7.75 -8.08
C LEU A 420 -36.22 -9.03 -8.57
N ARG A 421 -37.04 -9.60 -7.69
CA ARG A 421 -38.11 -10.57 -8.01
C ARG A 421 -39.40 -9.90 -8.39
#